data_AF-A7HDP9-F1
#
_entry.id   AF-A7HDP9-F1
#
_cell.length_a   1.000
_cell.length_b   1.000
_cell.length_c   1.000
_cell.angle_alpha   90.00
_cell.angle_beta   90.00
_cell.angle_gamma   90.00
#
_symmetry.space_group_name_H-M   'P 1'
#
loop_
_entity.id
_entity.type
_entity.pdbx_description
1 polymer ?
#
loop_
_entity_poly.entity_id
_entity_poly.type
_entity_poly.pdbx_seq_one_letter_code
_entity_poly.pdbx_strand_id
1 'polypeptide(L)'
;MTRALLVALGLALAPLSGCRDPAPPWLTMPTPEQHAARSFPATPGTPHEECSCDDCHADFPSFRQFDCLHCHTGAHASEAEVAQQHADAAVQDFSWASEACYRCHPDGAGVNHGPIFPISSGAHAGTSCRECHLSPTDRTALACAGCHPHTRATADGDHLQVGGYAFDSRRCLACHADSQVDRLSTHTGFPIGSGTKHVADRADCLRCHPAWRADKPFGADFTVADCLGCHVRAETDGRHDNQPDYRYETPACLGCHPAGRVEG
;
A
#
# COMPACT_ATOMS: atom_id res chain seq x y z
N MET A 1 -29.25 -40.56 -65.92
CA MET A 1 -27.92 -39.91 -66.03
C MET A 1 -28.09 -38.42 -65.78
N THR A 2 -27.95 -37.96 -64.53
CA THR A 2 -27.52 -36.57 -64.22
C THR A 2 -27.01 -36.55 -62.79
N ARG A 3 -25.76 -36.11 -62.65
CA ARG A 3 -24.95 -36.10 -61.43
C ARG A 3 -25.36 -34.97 -60.48
N ALA A 4 -25.11 -35.22 -59.20
CA ALA A 4 -25.27 -34.37 -58.03
C ALA A 4 -24.42 -33.08 -58.06
N LEU A 5 -24.81 -32.11 -57.24
CA LEU A 5 -23.90 -31.27 -56.46
C LEU A 5 -24.61 -30.77 -55.20
N LEU A 6 -24.45 -31.52 -54.09
CA LEU A 6 -24.69 -31.04 -52.74
C LEU A 6 -23.48 -30.18 -52.35
N VAL A 7 -23.68 -28.87 -52.27
CA VAL A 7 -22.68 -27.95 -51.69
C VAL A 7 -22.84 -28.04 -50.18
N ALA A 8 -22.00 -28.86 -49.56
CA ALA A 8 -21.82 -28.84 -48.11
C ALA A 8 -21.06 -27.56 -47.76
N LEU A 9 -21.79 -26.57 -47.25
CA LEU A 9 -21.20 -25.37 -46.66
C LEU A 9 -20.57 -25.77 -45.32
N GLY A 10 -19.31 -26.20 -45.37
CA GLY A 10 -18.51 -26.37 -44.17
C GLY A 10 -18.26 -24.99 -43.56
N LEU A 11 -18.99 -24.65 -42.50
CA LEU A 11 -18.50 -23.65 -41.55
C LEU A 11 -17.24 -24.24 -40.91
N ALA A 12 -16.09 -23.89 -41.46
CA ALA A 12 -14.85 -24.01 -40.73
C ALA A 12 -14.97 -23.07 -39.52
N LEU A 13 -15.15 -23.64 -38.33
CA LEU A 13 -14.81 -22.94 -37.10
C LEU A 13 -13.30 -22.70 -37.16
N ALA A 14 -12.90 -21.55 -37.68
CA ALA A 14 -11.58 -21.02 -37.43
C ALA A 14 -11.53 -20.73 -35.92
N PRO A 15 -10.62 -21.33 -35.14
CA PRO A 15 -10.38 -20.87 -33.79
C PRO A 15 -9.94 -19.41 -33.94
N LEU A 16 -10.76 -18.49 -33.46
CA LEU A 16 -10.46 -17.08 -33.47
C LEU A 16 -9.28 -16.91 -32.51
N SER A 17 -8.06 -16.94 -33.03
CA SER A 17 -6.87 -16.49 -32.31
C SER A 17 -6.99 -14.97 -32.11
N GLY A 18 -7.91 -14.53 -31.25
CA GLY A 18 -8.31 -13.13 -31.10
C GLY A 18 -7.20 -12.21 -30.60
N CYS A 19 -6.03 -12.77 -30.26
CA CYS A 19 -4.90 -12.05 -29.68
C CYS A 19 -3.53 -12.39 -30.31
N ARG A 20 -3.47 -13.24 -31.36
CA ARG A 20 -2.28 -13.39 -32.22
C ARG A 20 -2.68 -13.04 -33.65
N ASP A 21 -2.05 -12.01 -34.21
CA ASP A 21 -2.25 -11.39 -35.53
C ASP A 21 -3.42 -10.39 -35.63
N PRO A 22 -3.33 -9.36 -36.53
CA PRO A 22 -4.06 -8.12 -36.34
C PRO A 22 -5.56 -8.38 -36.43
N ALA A 23 -6.23 -8.10 -35.32
CA ALA A 23 -7.68 -8.07 -35.23
C ALA A 23 -8.23 -7.20 -36.38
N PRO A 24 -9.29 -7.64 -37.10
CA PRO A 24 -9.90 -6.82 -38.12
C PRO A 24 -10.24 -5.43 -37.55
N PRO A 25 -10.15 -4.34 -38.33
CA PRO A 25 -10.28 -2.97 -37.81
C PRO A 25 -11.63 -2.63 -37.15
N TRP A 26 -12.63 -3.51 -37.25
CA TRP A 26 -13.92 -3.43 -36.57
C TRP A 26 -13.97 -4.17 -35.22
N LEU A 27 -12.92 -4.92 -34.87
CA LEU A 27 -12.81 -5.66 -33.63
C LEU A 27 -12.06 -4.77 -32.62
N THR A 28 -12.78 -4.23 -31.63
CA THR A 28 -12.24 -3.30 -30.61
C THR A 28 -11.52 -4.01 -29.46
N MET A 29 -10.91 -5.17 -29.74
CA MET A 29 -10.21 -5.97 -28.73
C MET A 29 -8.92 -5.23 -28.32
N PRO A 30 -8.63 -5.11 -27.01
CA PRO A 30 -7.39 -4.49 -26.55
C PRO A 30 -6.17 -5.35 -26.96
N THR A 31 -5.05 -4.71 -27.26
CA THR A 31 -3.76 -5.43 -27.32
C THR A 31 -3.36 -5.94 -25.94
N PRO A 32 -2.45 -6.94 -25.82
CA PRO A 32 -1.94 -7.38 -24.52
C PRO A 32 -1.40 -6.22 -23.66
N GLU A 33 -0.75 -5.23 -24.26
CA GLU A 33 -0.25 -4.03 -23.55
C GLU A 33 -1.40 -3.15 -23.05
N GLN A 34 -2.43 -2.94 -23.88
CA GLN A 34 -3.62 -2.18 -23.50
C GLN A 34 -4.42 -2.89 -22.40
N HIS A 35 -4.46 -4.22 -22.43
CA HIS A 35 -5.06 -5.04 -21.40
C HIS A 35 -4.25 -4.96 -20.09
N ALA A 36 -2.93 -5.14 -20.14
CA ALA A 36 -2.05 -5.05 -18.98
C ALA A 36 -2.08 -3.67 -18.30
N ALA A 37 -2.24 -2.59 -19.07
CA ALA A 37 -2.31 -1.24 -18.53
C ALA A 37 -3.59 -0.95 -17.71
N ARG A 38 -4.61 -1.81 -17.80
CA ARG A 38 -5.94 -1.57 -17.19
C ARG A 38 -6.46 -2.72 -16.35
N SER A 39 -5.99 -3.94 -16.63
CA SER A 39 -6.53 -5.19 -16.12
C SER A 39 -5.38 -6.12 -15.69
N PHE A 40 -5.26 -7.31 -16.28
CA PHE A 40 -4.29 -8.33 -15.90
C PHE A 40 -3.14 -8.41 -16.93
N PRO A 41 -1.87 -8.50 -16.49
CA PRO A 41 -0.73 -8.52 -17.40
C PRO A 41 -0.56 -9.89 -18.07
N ALA A 42 -0.71 -9.91 -19.41
CA ALA A 42 -0.40 -11.03 -20.30
C ALA A 42 0.62 -10.60 -21.37
N THR A 43 1.61 -9.82 -20.95
CA THR A 43 2.65 -9.25 -21.80
C THR A 43 3.93 -10.08 -21.77
N PRO A 44 4.85 -9.90 -22.75
CA PRO A 44 6.16 -10.52 -22.71
C PRO A 44 6.88 -10.34 -21.36
N GLY A 45 7.54 -11.40 -20.90
CA GLY A 45 8.23 -11.46 -19.60
C GLY A 45 7.34 -11.82 -18.40
N THR A 46 6.06 -12.16 -18.63
CA THR A 46 5.18 -12.72 -17.61
C THR A 46 4.95 -14.22 -17.86
N PRO A 47 4.55 -15.01 -16.84
CA PRO A 47 4.15 -16.41 -17.04
C PRO A 47 2.99 -16.60 -18.04
N HIS A 48 2.27 -15.53 -18.37
CA HIS A 48 1.12 -15.51 -19.28
C HIS A 48 1.45 -14.94 -20.66
N GLU A 49 2.73 -14.74 -21.00
CA GLU A 49 3.13 -14.19 -22.29
C GLU A 49 2.71 -15.05 -23.49
N GLU A 50 2.56 -16.35 -23.25
CA GLU A 50 2.13 -17.31 -24.28
C GLU A 50 0.61 -17.48 -24.32
N CYS A 51 -0.13 -16.95 -23.33
CA CYS A 51 -1.57 -17.10 -23.25
C CYS A 51 -2.29 -16.31 -24.34
N SER A 52 -3.30 -16.94 -24.94
CA SER A 52 -4.31 -16.27 -25.76
C SER A 52 -5.42 -15.69 -24.88
N CYS A 53 -6.21 -14.76 -25.41
CA CYS A 53 -7.35 -14.22 -24.66
C CYS A 53 -8.42 -15.29 -24.38
N ASP A 54 -8.55 -16.27 -25.26
CA ASP A 54 -9.51 -17.36 -25.11
C ASP A 54 -9.11 -18.32 -23.98
N ASP A 55 -7.81 -18.39 -23.64
CA ASP A 55 -7.33 -19.23 -22.54
C ASP A 55 -7.93 -18.83 -21.18
N CYS A 56 -8.38 -17.58 -21.05
CA CYS A 56 -9.07 -17.07 -19.86
C CYS A 56 -10.56 -16.79 -20.09
N HIS A 57 -10.97 -16.45 -21.31
CA HIS A 57 -12.30 -15.90 -21.59
C HIS A 57 -13.25 -16.81 -22.39
N ALA A 58 -12.76 -17.91 -22.99
CA ALA A 58 -13.53 -18.70 -23.98
C ALA A 58 -14.83 -19.30 -23.44
N ASP A 59 -14.87 -19.66 -22.16
CA ASP A 59 -16.03 -20.32 -21.54
C ASP A 59 -17.14 -19.33 -21.13
N PHE A 60 -16.97 -18.04 -21.41
CA PHE A 60 -17.88 -17.00 -20.96
C PHE A 60 -18.58 -16.25 -22.10
N PRO A 61 -19.83 -15.79 -21.89
CA PRO A 61 -20.56 -14.99 -22.86
C PRO A 61 -20.00 -13.57 -23.05
N SER A 62 -19.03 -13.15 -22.22
CA SER A 62 -18.38 -11.84 -22.33
C SER A 62 -16.97 -11.82 -21.73
N PHE A 63 -16.12 -10.93 -22.23
CA PHE A 63 -14.76 -10.66 -21.73
C PHE A 63 -14.71 -9.99 -20.35
N ARG A 64 -15.84 -9.82 -19.66
CA ARG A 64 -15.88 -9.34 -18.26
C ARG A 64 -15.66 -10.46 -17.24
N GLN A 65 -15.84 -11.70 -17.68
CA GLN A 65 -15.67 -12.91 -16.87
C GLN A 65 -14.42 -13.63 -17.35
N PHE A 66 -13.77 -14.34 -16.46
CA PHE A 66 -12.49 -14.99 -16.71
C PHE A 66 -12.35 -16.20 -15.79
N ASP A 67 -11.50 -17.14 -16.17
CA ASP A 67 -11.14 -18.27 -15.31
C ASP A 67 -9.62 -18.49 -15.28
N CYS A 68 -9.02 -18.29 -14.11
CA CYS A 68 -7.62 -18.59 -13.86
C CYS A 68 -7.39 -20.09 -13.60
N LEU A 69 -8.40 -20.77 -13.04
CA LEU A 69 -8.28 -22.14 -12.54
C LEU A 69 -8.27 -23.19 -13.65
N HIS A 70 -8.67 -22.81 -14.87
CA HIS A 70 -8.50 -23.64 -16.07
C HIS A 70 -7.03 -24.07 -16.25
N CYS A 71 -6.08 -23.15 -16.03
CA CYS A 71 -4.65 -23.43 -16.11
C CYS A 71 -4.01 -23.64 -14.74
N HIS A 72 -4.39 -22.88 -13.70
CA HIS A 72 -3.85 -23.02 -12.34
C HIS A 72 -4.40 -24.25 -11.61
N THR A 73 -4.19 -25.42 -12.22
CA THR A 73 -4.53 -26.73 -11.70
C THR A 73 -3.46 -27.73 -12.11
N GLY A 74 -3.40 -28.89 -11.44
CA GLY A 74 -2.45 -29.95 -11.75
C GLY A 74 -0.99 -29.49 -11.72
N ALA A 75 -0.35 -29.43 -12.90
CA ALA A 75 1.08 -29.15 -13.03
C ALA A 75 1.47 -27.68 -12.80
N HIS A 76 0.53 -26.73 -12.95
CA HIS A 76 0.81 -25.31 -12.74
C HIS A 76 0.60 -24.86 -11.30
N ALA A 77 -0.36 -25.47 -10.59
CA ALA A 77 -0.61 -25.28 -9.17
C ALA A 77 -1.60 -26.34 -8.68
N SER A 78 -1.53 -26.71 -7.40
CA SER A 78 -2.63 -27.40 -6.71
C SER A 78 -3.29 -26.51 -5.66
N GLU A 79 -4.59 -26.69 -5.44
CA GLU A 79 -5.33 -25.96 -4.40
C GLU A 79 -4.67 -26.13 -3.03
N ALA A 80 -4.23 -27.33 -2.68
CA ALA A 80 -3.62 -27.61 -1.38
C ALA A 80 -2.28 -26.88 -1.18
N GLU A 81 -1.42 -26.84 -2.21
CA GLU A 81 -0.14 -26.12 -2.13
C GLU A 81 -0.37 -24.61 -2.02
N VAL A 82 -1.27 -24.06 -2.83
CA VAL A 82 -1.55 -22.62 -2.79
C VAL A 82 -2.27 -22.24 -1.48
N ALA A 83 -3.19 -23.07 -0.99
CA ALA A 83 -3.81 -22.87 0.31
C ALA A 83 -2.75 -22.84 1.43
N GLN A 84 -1.77 -23.73 1.40
CA GLN A 84 -0.69 -23.75 2.38
C GLN A 84 0.19 -22.49 2.28
N GLN A 85 0.54 -22.04 1.08
CA GLN A 85 1.29 -20.78 0.90
C GLN A 85 0.53 -19.57 1.48
N HIS A 86 -0.79 -19.52 1.31
CA HIS A 86 -1.63 -18.49 1.91
C HIS A 86 -1.72 -18.61 3.43
N ALA A 87 -1.80 -19.82 3.96
CA ALA A 87 -1.76 -20.08 5.39
C ALA A 87 -0.43 -19.65 6.02
N ASP A 88 0.70 -19.95 5.35
CA ASP A 88 2.04 -19.52 5.78
C ASP A 88 2.19 -18.00 5.78
N ALA A 89 1.51 -17.32 4.86
CA ALA A 89 1.40 -15.86 4.81
C ALA A 89 0.31 -15.28 5.75
N ALA A 90 -0.30 -16.12 6.59
CA ALA A 90 -1.38 -15.76 7.51
C ALA A 90 -2.60 -15.10 6.85
N VAL A 91 -2.87 -15.43 5.58
CA VAL A 91 -4.07 -14.97 4.87
C VAL A 91 -5.27 -15.77 5.38
N GLN A 92 -6.20 -15.07 6.03
CA GLN A 92 -7.50 -15.63 6.42
C GLN A 92 -8.46 -15.62 5.22
N ASP A 93 -9.46 -16.50 5.27
CA ASP A 93 -10.52 -16.62 4.24
C ASP A 93 -10.01 -16.89 2.82
N PHE A 94 -8.91 -17.64 2.69
CA PHE A 94 -8.46 -18.14 1.40
C PHE A 94 -9.61 -18.88 0.68
N SER A 95 -9.79 -18.55 -0.59
CA SER A 95 -10.80 -19.14 -1.44
C SER A 95 -10.18 -19.49 -2.78
N TRP A 96 -10.29 -20.75 -3.17
CA TRP A 96 -9.85 -21.24 -4.47
C TRP A 96 -10.87 -20.91 -5.57
N ALA A 97 -10.91 -19.63 -5.95
CA ALA A 97 -11.81 -19.10 -6.97
C ALA A 97 -11.11 -17.99 -7.76
N SER A 98 -11.32 -17.95 -9.07
CA SER A 98 -10.69 -16.98 -9.98
C SER A 98 -10.89 -15.53 -9.55
N GLU A 99 -12.10 -15.16 -9.11
CA GLU A 99 -12.37 -13.81 -8.60
C GLU A 99 -11.71 -13.53 -7.25
N ALA A 100 -11.51 -14.54 -6.41
CA ALA A 100 -10.80 -14.38 -5.14
C ALA A 100 -9.30 -14.17 -5.38
N CYS A 101 -8.70 -14.98 -6.27
CA CYS A 101 -7.32 -14.83 -6.71
C CYS A 101 -7.10 -13.46 -7.35
N TYR A 102 -7.91 -13.07 -8.35
CA TYR A 102 -7.75 -11.79 -9.04
C TYR A 102 -7.97 -10.58 -8.13
N ARG A 103 -8.81 -10.70 -7.11
CA ARG A 103 -8.89 -9.66 -6.07
C ARG A 103 -7.50 -9.50 -5.44
N CYS A 104 -6.89 -10.52 -4.87
CA CYS A 104 -5.60 -10.34 -4.18
C CYS A 104 -4.40 -10.14 -5.12
N HIS A 105 -4.44 -10.72 -6.32
CA HIS A 105 -3.35 -10.78 -7.29
C HIS A 105 -3.78 -10.17 -8.64
N PRO A 106 -4.09 -8.85 -8.71
CA PRO A 106 -4.59 -8.22 -9.94
C PRO A 106 -3.54 -8.19 -11.07
N ASP A 107 -2.26 -8.32 -10.72
CA ASP A 107 -1.11 -8.43 -11.61
C ASP A 107 -0.56 -9.87 -11.69
N GLY A 108 -1.22 -10.84 -11.06
CA GLY A 108 -0.76 -12.21 -10.96
C GLY A 108 0.38 -12.42 -9.96
N ALA A 109 0.76 -11.39 -9.20
CA ALA A 109 1.81 -11.46 -8.19
C ALA A 109 1.25 -11.32 -6.76
N GLY A 110 1.98 -11.87 -5.78
CA GLY A 110 1.68 -11.71 -4.35
C GLY A 110 1.80 -10.26 -3.89
N VAL A 111 0.89 -9.81 -3.02
CA VAL A 111 1.01 -8.50 -2.37
C VAL A 111 2.00 -8.58 -1.22
N ASN A 112 3.16 -7.93 -1.36
CA ASN A 112 4.14 -7.82 -0.29
C ASN A 112 3.87 -6.57 0.56
N HIS A 113 3.38 -6.78 1.78
CA HIS A 113 3.12 -5.71 2.75
C HIS A 113 4.38 -5.19 3.45
N GLY A 114 5.49 -5.94 3.44
CA GLY A 114 6.74 -5.56 4.12
C GLY A 114 7.25 -4.14 3.80
N PRO A 115 7.42 -3.77 2.51
CA PRO A 115 7.87 -2.43 2.14
C PRO A 115 6.77 -1.36 2.26
N ILE A 116 5.52 -1.71 2.52
CA ILE A 116 4.38 -0.78 2.58
C ILE A 116 3.97 -0.57 4.04
N PHE A 117 3.32 -1.56 4.64
CA PHE A 117 2.88 -1.56 6.03
C PHE A 117 2.95 -3.01 6.53
N PRO A 118 3.97 -3.39 7.32
CA PRO A 118 4.16 -4.77 7.76
C PRO A 118 2.96 -5.31 8.55
N ILE A 119 2.39 -6.43 8.10
CA ILE A 119 1.25 -7.11 8.76
C ILE A 119 1.56 -8.55 9.18
N SER A 120 2.74 -9.08 8.86
CA SER A 120 3.08 -10.49 9.11
C SER A 120 3.43 -10.80 10.56
N SER A 121 3.46 -9.80 11.45
CA SER A 121 3.82 -9.95 12.86
C SER A 121 3.12 -8.91 13.73
N GLY A 122 3.18 -9.10 15.06
CA GLY A 122 2.54 -8.18 16.01
C GLY A 122 1.01 -8.25 15.98
N ALA A 123 0.36 -7.11 16.26
CA ALA A 123 -1.10 -7.04 16.41
C ALA A 123 -1.89 -7.18 15.10
N HIS A 124 -1.24 -6.97 13.95
CA HIS A 124 -1.85 -7.12 12.62
C HIS A 124 -1.60 -8.50 12.01
N ALA A 125 -0.88 -9.39 12.71
CA ALA A 125 -0.65 -10.76 12.26
C ALA A 125 -1.96 -11.53 12.15
N GLY A 126 -2.22 -12.10 10.97
CA GLY A 126 -3.45 -12.85 10.72
C GLY A 126 -4.68 -12.00 10.45
N THR A 127 -4.55 -10.67 10.31
CA THR A 127 -5.63 -9.78 9.88
C THR A 127 -6.04 -10.11 8.44
N SER A 128 -7.34 -10.22 8.18
CA SER A 128 -7.85 -10.47 6.82
C SER A 128 -7.73 -9.22 5.95
N CYS A 129 -7.61 -9.38 4.62
CA CYS A 129 -7.46 -8.23 3.72
C CYS A 129 -8.61 -7.22 3.84
N ARG A 130 -9.83 -7.72 4.09
CA ARG A 130 -11.07 -6.91 4.19
C ARG A 130 -11.20 -6.17 5.51
N GLU A 131 -10.45 -6.54 6.55
CA GLU A 131 -10.43 -5.79 7.80
C GLU A 131 -9.77 -4.42 7.62
N CYS A 132 -8.77 -4.31 6.74
CA CYS A 132 -8.09 -3.05 6.46
C CYS A 132 -8.58 -2.39 5.16
N HIS A 133 -8.73 -3.16 4.07
CA HIS A 133 -9.10 -2.66 2.74
C HIS A 133 -10.60 -2.78 2.52
N LEU A 134 -11.35 -1.72 2.86
CA LEU A 134 -12.81 -1.75 2.80
C LEU A 134 -13.36 -1.71 1.37
N SER A 135 -12.59 -1.17 0.42
CA SER A 135 -12.99 -1.13 -0.98
C SER A 135 -12.29 -2.25 -1.77
N PRO A 136 -13.05 -3.07 -2.53
CA PRO A 136 -12.46 -4.08 -3.40
C PRO A 136 -11.77 -3.49 -4.64
N THR A 137 -12.05 -2.22 -4.96
CA THR A 137 -11.54 -1.52 -6.16
C THR A 137 -10.54 -0.41 -5.84
N ASP A 138 -10.49 0.03 -4.58
CA ASP A 138 -9.53 1.02 -4.10
C ASP A 138 -8.87 0.52 -2.81
N ARG A 139 -7.72 -0.13 -2.95
CA ARG A 139 -6.96 -0.64 -1.81
C ARG A 139 -6.26 0.46 -1.02
N THR A 140 -6.28 1.71 -1.48
CA THR A 140 -5.76 2.84 -0.69
C THR A 140 -6.77 3.33 0.34
N ALA A 141 -8.05 2.95 0.20
CA ALA A 141 -9.10 3.19 1.18
C ALA A 141 -8.96 2.23 2.38
N LEU A 142 -8.13 2.65 3.33
CA LEU A 142 -7.76 1.90 4.53
C LEU A 142 -8.61 2.31 5.76
N ALA A 143 -8.96 1.35 6.61
CA ALA A 143 -9.75 1.57 7.81
C ALA A 143 -9.07 1.07 9.10
N CYS A 144 -7.99 1.75 9.52
CA CYS A 144 -7.33 1.49 10.81
C CYS A 144 -8.30 1.69 11.98
N ALA A 145 -9.18 2.69 11.86
CA ALA A 145 -10.21 3.03 12.84
C ALA A 145 -11.27 1.93 13.06
N GLY A 146 -11.35 0.94 12.15
CA GLY A 146 -12.26 -0.21 12.29
C GLY A 146 -11.79 -1.22 13.35
N CYS A 147 -10.47 -1.36 13.52
CA CYS A 147 -9.89 -2.42 14.33
C CYS A 147 -9.02 -1.94 15.51
N HIS A 148 -8.52 -0.71 15.62
CA HIS A 148 -7.68 -0.31 16.77
C HIS A 148 -8.52 -0.23 18.08
N PRO A 149 -8.63 -1.31 18.90
CA PRO A 149 -9.88 -1.72 19.58
C PRO A 149 -9.75 -1.66 21.13
N HIS A 150 -10.65 -1.10 21.94
CA HIS A 150 -12.10 -1.25 21.99
C HIS A 150 -12.76 0.13 22.11
N THR A 151 -13.07 0.72 20.95
CA THR A 151 -13.60 2.07 20.73
C THR A 151 -12.52 3.13 20.52
N ARG A 152 -12.89 4.11 19.71
CA ARG A 152 -12.23 5.41 19.60
C ARG A 152 -11.77 5.98 20.95
N ALA A 153 -12.49 5.73 22.04
CA ALA A 153 -12.12 6.24 23.36
C ALA A 153 -10.76 5.71 23.86
N THR A 154 -10.39 4.47 23.56
CA THR A 154 -9.07 3.93 23.91
C THR A 154 -7.98 4.64 23.13
N ALA A 155 -8.15 4.78 21.81
CA ALA A 155 -7.20 5.48 20.96
C ALA A 155 -7.07 6.96 21.36
N ASP A 156 -8.19 7.65 21.59
CA ASP A 156 -8.20 9.03 22.09
C ASP A 156 -7.44 9.13 23.43
N GLY A 157 -7.60 8.14 24.31
CA GLY A 157 -6.91 8.02 25.60
C GLY A 157 -5.39 7.88 25.46
N ASP A 158 -4.93 7.00 24.58
CA ASP A 158 -3.50 6.76 24.33
C ASP A 158 -2.82 7.98 23.67
N HIS A 159 -3.59 8.84 23.00
CA HIS A 159 -3.10 10.04 22.29
C HIS A 159 -3.40 11.35 23.02
N LEU A 160 -3.82 11.33 24.30
CA LEU A 160 -4.15 12.54 25.07
C LEU A 160 -3.06 13.61 25.07
N GLN A 161 -1.80 13.19 24.94
CA GLN A 161 -0.63 14.07 24.94
C GLN A 161 -0.04 14.32 23.55
N VAL A 162 -0.68 13.83 22.49
CA VAL A 162 -0.21 13.97 21.11
C VAL A 162 -0.98 15.11 20.45
N GLY A 163 -0.31 16.24 20.24
CA GLY A 163 -0.86 17.37 19.51
C GLY A 163 -1.24 16.96 18.08
N GLY A 164 -2.32 17.54 17.53
CA GLY A 164 -2.74 17.27 16.16
C GLY A 164 -3.16 15.81 15.89
N TYR A 165 -3.39 15.01 16.93
CA TYR A 165 -4.00 13.69 16.80
C TYR A 165 -5.41 13.81 16.20
N ALA A 166 -5.73 12.90 15.29
CA ALA A 166 -7.08 12.70 14.80
C ALA A 166 -7.31 11.20 14.59
N PHE A 167 -8.48 10.72 14.99
CA PHE A 167 -8.92 9.34 14.75
C PHE A 167 -9.32 9.14 13.30
N ASP A 168 -8.33 9.15 12.41
CA ASP A 168 -8.42 9.02 10.96
C ASP A 168 -7.30 8.11 10.44
N SER A 169 -7.61 7.17 9.56
CA SER A 169 -6.65 6.16 9.07
C SER A 169 -5.40 6.78 8.42
N ARG A 170 -5.56 7.87 7.65
CA ARG A 170 -4.40 8.53 7.01
C ARG A 170 -3.54 9.22 8.05
N ARG A 171 -4.17 9.82 9.07
CA ARG A 171 -3.44 10.42 10.19
C ARG A 171 -2.69 9.38 11.02
N CYS A 172 -3.26 8.19 11.21
CA CYS A 172 -2.56 7.08 11.86
C CYS A 172 -1.29 6.68 11.10
N LEU A 173 -1.40 6.50 9.78
CA LEU A 173 -0.27 6.12 8.91
C LEU A 173 0.84 7.17 8.84
N ALA A 174 0.48 8.45 9.00
CA ALA A 174 1.47 9.52 9.06
C ALA A 174 2.50 9.32 10.17
N CYS A 175 2.11 8.71 11.29
CA CYS A 175 3.03 8.38 12.38
C CYS A 175 3.46 6.91 12.32
N HIS A 176 2.52 5.99 12.18
CA HIS A 176 2.74 4.54 12.37
C HIS A 176 2.97 3.77 11.06
N ALA A 177 3.79 4.30 10.16
CA ALA A 177 3.96 3.78 8.79
C ALA A 177 4.55 2.35 8.66
N ASP A 178 5.19 1.83 9.70
CA ASP A 178 5.77 0.48 9.78
C ASP A 178 5.00 -0.45 10.72
N SER A 179 3.72 -0.15 11.01
CA SER A 179 2.92 -0.88 12.01
C SER A 179 3.49 -0.80 13.45
N GLN A 180 4.34 0.17 13.72
CA GLN A 180 4.92 0.44 15.03
C GLN A 180 4.04 1.34 15.89
N VAL A 181 4.34 1.39 17.18
CA VAL A 181 3.78 2.39 18.10
C VAL A 181 4.89 3.35 18.54
N ASP A 182 4.89 4.54 17.96
CA ASP A 182 5.77 5.64 18.35
C ASP A 182 5.28 6.27 19.64
N ARG A 183 6.17 6.49 20.60
CA ARG A 183 5.83 7.01 21.93
C ARG A 183 6.58 8.30 22.21
N LEU A 184 5.90 9.29 22.80
CA LEU A 184 6.55 10.52 23.28
C LEU A 184 7.70 10.23 24.25
N SER A 185 7.65 9.12 25.00
CA SER A 185 8.71 8.73 25.93
C SER A 185 10.04 8.36 25.27
N THR A 186 10.09 8.13 23.95
CA THR A 186 11.34 7.88 23.23
C THR A 186 12.21 9.15 23.11
N HIS A 187 11.64 10.32 23.35
CA HIS A 187 12.33 11.61 23.40
C HIS A 187 13.12 11.79 24.71
N THR A 188 13.99 10.84 25.03
CA THR A 188 14.82 10.86 26.24
C THR A 188 15.96 11.89 26.15
N GLY A 189 16.49 12.11 24.95
CA GLY A 189 17.54 13.10 24.69
C GLY A 189 17.01 14.53 24.60
N PHE A 190 15.81 14.71 24.01
CA PHE A 190 15.15 16.00 23.81
C PHE A 190 13.74 15.96 24.40
N PRO A 191 13.54 16.28 25.69
CA PRO A 191 12.25 16.09 26.33
C PRO A 191 11.14 16.99 25.73
N ILE A 192 10.02 16.37 25.34
CA ILE A 192 8.80 17.02 24.81
C ILE A 192 7.56 16.82 25.70
N GLY A 193 7.74 16.21 26.87
CA GLY A 193 6.67 15.93 27.82
C GLY A 193 6.22 17.14 28.64
N SER A 194 5.27 16.89 29.55
CA SER A 194 4.78 17.87 30.52
C SER A 194 5.93 18.55 31.28
N GLY A 195 5.85 19.88 31.45
CA GLY A 195 6.87 20.69 32.13
C GLY A 195 8.00 21.21 31.25
N THR A 196 8.02 20.88 29.96
CA THR A 196 8.99 21.42 28.99
C THR A 196 8.42 22.63 28.24
N LYS A 197 9.24 23.32 27.42
CA LYS A 197 8.73 24.32 26.47
C LYS A 197 8.19 23.70 25.17
N HIS A 198 8.45 22.42 24.96
CA HIS A 198 8.05 21.63 23.80
C HIS A 198 6.87 20.69 24.11
N VAL A 199 6.01 21.09 25.06
CA VAL A 199 4.91 20.29 25.62
C VAL A 199 3.88 19.81 24.61
N ALA A 200 3.16 18.76 25.03
CA ALA A 200 2.10 18.00 24.36
C ALA A 200 1.10 18.80 23.50
N ASP A 201 0.66 19.98 23.93
CA ASP A 201 -0.27 20.84 23.17
C ASP A 201 0.37 21.47 21.92
N ARG A 202 1.70 21.47 21.85
CA ARG A 202 2.51 21.88 20.69
C ARG A 202 3.27 20.74 20.03
N ALA A 203 3.43 19.60 20.71
CA ALA A 203 4.06 18.39 20.19
C ALA A 203 3.10 17.61 19.27
N ASP A 204 2.62 18.28 18.21
CA ASP A 204 2.24 17.58 17.00
C ASP A 204 3.52 17.01 16.40
N CYS A 205 3.60 15.69 16.30
CA CYS A 205 4.77 14.99 15.76
C CYS A 205 5.22 15.63 14.44
N LEU A 206 4.27 16.01 13.59
CA LEU A 206 4.56 16.57 12.26
C LEU A 206 4.98 18.03 12.29
N ARG A 207 4.76 18.74 13.40
CA ARG A 207 5.24 20.11 13.55
C ARG A 207 6.75 20.16 13.72
N CYS A 208 7.31 19.19 14.45
CA CYS A 208 8.76 19.05 14.63
C CYS A 208 9.38 18.16 13.56
N HIS A 209 8.65 17.18 13.04
CA HIS A 209 9.07 16.27 11.98
C HIS A 209 8.25 16.50 10.70
N PRO A 210 8.48 17.63 9.99
CA PRO A 210 7.65 18.01 8.84
C PRO A 210 7.99 17.24 7.56
N ALA A 211 9.11 16.50 7.55
CA ALA A 211 9.55 15.75 6.40
C ALA A 211 8.75 14.44 6.24
N TRP A 212 8.57 14.03 5.00
CA TRP A 212 7.95 12.76 4.64
C TRP A 212 9.00 11.81 4.10
N ARG A 213 8.84 10.53 4.39
CA ARG A 213 9.75 9.48 3.95
C ARG A 213 9.71 9.31 2.43
N ALA A 214 10.88 9.10 1.83
CA ALA A 214 10.98 8.82 0.40
C ALA A 214 10.49 7.41 0.04
N ASP A 215 10.74 6.42 0.90
CA ASP A 215 10.32 5.04 0.71
C ASP A 215 8.83 4.81 1.04
N LYS A 216 8.30 5.60 1.98
CA LYS A 216 6.88 5.59 2.39
C LYS A 216 6.31 7.00 2.42
N PRO A 217 5.87 7.56 1.27
CA PRO A 217 5.44 8.96 1.17
C PRO A 217 4.24 9.35 2.04
N PHE A 218 3.55 8.38 2.63
CA PHE A 218 2.45 8.57 3.57
C PHE A 218 2.90 8.63 5.04
N GLY A 219 4.17 8.35 5.35
CA GLY A 219 4.75 8.31 6.69
C GLY A 219 5.74 9.44 6.93
N ALA A 220 5.68 10.05 8.11
CA ALA A 220 6.63 11.06 8.52
C ALA A 220 8.04 10.48 8.68
N ASP A 221 9.04 11.31 8.38
CA ASP A 221 10.43 10.99 8.64
C ASP A 221 10.85 11.56 10.00
N PHE A 222 10.77 10.71 11.02
CA PHE A 222 11.16 11.09 12.39
C PHE A 222 12.67 11.26 12.58
N THR A 223 13.50 11.00 11.55
CA THR A 223 14.94 11.30 11.59
C THR A 223 15.24 12.76 11.24
N VAL A 224 14.30 13.45 10.62
CA VAL A 224 14.43 14.85 10.22
C VAL A 224 13.62 15.72 11.16
N ALA A 225 14.30 16.63 11.86
CA ALA A 225 13.66 17.61 12.73
C ALA A 225 13.78 19.03 12.15
N ASP A 226 12.81 19.87 12.45
CA ASP A 226 12.83 21.30 12.16
C ASP A 226 12.53 22.14 13.41
N CYS A 227 13.55 22.85 13.91
CA CYS A 227 13.40 23.80 15.02
C CYS A 227 12.92 25.17 14.52
N LEU A 228 13.21 25.51 13.27
CA LEU A 228 13.10 26.87 12.75
C LEU A 228 11.65 27.25 12.44
N GLY A 229 10.76 26.27 12.27
CA GLY A 229 9.32 26.49 12.16
C GLY A 229 8.69 27.19 13.38
N CYS A 230 9.34 27.15 14.54
CA CYS A 230 8.92 27.91 15.74
C CYS A 230 9.98 28.90 16.22
N HIS A 231 11.26 28.56 16.16
CA HIS A 231 12.35 29.44 16.57
C HIS A 231 12.72 30.38 15.43
N VAL A 232 11.93 31.42 15.24
CA VAL A 232 12.11 32.37 14.13
C VAL A 232 13.41 33.17 14.25
N ARG A 233 14.02 33.49 13.10
CA ARG A 233 15.33 34.15 13.03
C ARG A 233 15.39 35.45 13.82
N ALA A 234 14.37 36.30 13.66
CA ALA A 234 14.33 37.63 14.29
C ALA A 234 14.46 37.59 15.82
N GLU A 235 13.93 36.55 16.47
CA GLU A 235 14.03 36.37 17.92
C GLU A 235 15.28 35.57 18.32
N THR A 236 15.72 34.65 17.45
CA THR A 236 16.81 33.73 17.75
C THR A 236 18.16 34.41 17.62
N ASP A 237 18.38 35.22 16.58
CA ASP A 237 19.66 35.90 16.32
C ASP A 237 20.08 36.75 17.53
N GLY A 238 19.17 37.59 18.04
CA GLY A 238 19.46 38.48 19.19
C GLY A 238 19.74 37.75 20.51
N ARG A 239 19.42 36.44 20.62
CA ARG A 239 19.81 35.62 21.78
C ARG A 239 21.16 34.92 21.59
N HIS A 240 21.74 34.99 20.40
CA HIS A 240 23.00 34.35 20.02
C HIS A 240 24.06 35.34 19.52
N ASP A 241 23.85 36.66 19.68
CA ASP A 241 24.77 37.73 19.24
C ASP A 241 26.24 37.54 19.65
N ASN A 242 26.49 36.85 20.76
CA ASN A 242 27.82 36.57 21.30
C ASN A 242 28.19 35.07 21.30
N GLN A 243 27.43 34.23 20.61
CA GLN A 243 27.71 32.79 20.54
C GLN A 243 28.62 32.51 19.34
N PRO A 244 29.90 32.12 19.57
CA PRO A 244 30.78 31.74 18.48
C PRO A 244 30.20 30.51 17.76
N ASP A 245 30.37 30.48 16.44
CA ASP A 245 29.87 29.41 15.56
C ASP A 245 28.35 29.22 15.53
N TYR A 246 27.58 30.22 15.99
CA TYR A 246 26.13 30.26 15.80
C TYR A 246 25.77 30.16 14.30
N ARG A 247 24.90 29.21 13.98
CA ARG A 247 24.27 29.08 12.67
C ARG A 247 22.78 28.86 12.86
N TYR A 248 21.98 29.62 12.11
CA TYR A 248 20.53 29.49 12.10
C TYR A 248 20.10 28.29 11.22
N GLU A 249 20.43 27.09 11.67
CA GLU A 249 20.08 25.82 11.04
C GLU A 249 19.86 24.73 12.11
N THR A 250 18.83 23.89 11.94
CA THR A 250 18.43 22.87 12.94
C THR A 250 19.59 21.99 13.42
N PRO A 251 20.50 21.46 12.56
CA PRO A 251 21.63 20.66 13.02
C PRO A 251 22.58 21.42 13.97
N ALA A 252 22.83 22.70 13.72
CA ALA A 252 23.66 23.53 14.58
C ALA A 252 22.96 23.80 15.92
N CYS A 253 21.65 24.08 15.89
CA CYS A 253 20.84 24.25 17.10
C CYS A 253 20.89 23.00 17.99
N LEU A 254 20.73 21.80 17.42
CA LEU A 254 20.80 20.54 18.15
C LEU A 254 22.21 20.22 18.67
N GLY A 255 23.26 20.72 18.00
CA GLY A 255 24.64 20.58 18.47
C GLY A 255 24.88 21.29 19.81
N CYS A 256 24.33 22.50 19.99
CA CYS A 256 24.45 23.26 21.24
C CYS A 256 23.33 22.94 22.24
N HIS A 257 22.12 22.63 21.76
CA HIS A 257 20.93 22.36 22.57
C HIS A 257 20.39 20.93 22.36
N PRO A 258 21.18 19.88 22.66
CA PRO A 258 20.76 18.49 22.42
C PRO A 258 19.52 18.09 23.23
N ALA A 259 19.27 18.78 24.35
CA ALA A 259 18.11 18.58 25.21
C ALA A 259 17.02 19.65 25.06
N GLY A 260 17.10 20.52 24.05
CA GLY A 260 16.07 21.55 23.80
C GLY A 260 15.94 22.59 24.91
N ARG A 261 17.01 22.79 25.68
CA ARG A 261 17.07 23.76 26.78
C ARG A 261 18.22 24.74 26.54
N VAL A 262 17.97 25.99 26.89
CA VAL A 262 19.04 26.99 27.01
C VAL A 262 19.73 26.69 28.33
N GLU A 263 20.96 26.18 28.29
CA GLU A 263 21.73 26.04 29.52
C GLU A 263 22.05 27.45 30.03
N GLY A 264 21.71 27.70 31.29
CA GLY A 264 21.83 29.01 31.94
C GLY A 264 23.25 29.33 32.36
#